data_AF-A0A959FJ38-F1
#
_entry.id   AF-A0A959FJ38-F1
#
_cell.length_a   1.000
_cell.length_b   1.000
_cell.length_c   1.000
_cell.angle_alpha   90.00
_cell.angle_beta   90.00
_cell.angle_gamma   90.00
#
_symmetry.space_group_name_H-M   'P 1'
#
loop_
_entity.id
_entity.type
_entity.pdbx_description
1 polymer ?
#
loop_
_entity_poly.entity_id
_entity_poly.type
_entity_poly.pdbx_seq_one_letter_code
_entity_poly.pdbx_strand_id
1 'polypeptide(L)'
;NFGDLEKGLTEMRRVLRPGGKLVVLEFSHPTAFPLKQMFNLYFRYMLPAIGRVTSKDPKAYRYLYESVQAFPDGSAFVNILSRLGYKANTCKPLTFGICSIYTGEK
;
A
#
# COMPACT_ATOMS: atom_id res chain seq x y z
N ASN A 1 7.53 -5.66 4.52
CA ASN A 1 6.76 -4.91 5.54
C ASN A 1 7.72 -3.94 6.21
N PHE A 2 7.39 -2.66 6.26
CA PHE A 2 8.09 -1.72 7.13
C PHE A 2 7.71 -2.08 8.57
N GLY A 3 8.65 -2.61 9.35
CA GLY A 3 8.40 -2.86 10.78
C GLY A 3 7.90 -1.61 11.51
N ASP A 4 8.33 -0.42 11.04
CA ASP A 4 7.80 0.88 11.42
C ASP A 4 7.73 1.78 10.17
N LEU A 5 6.52 1.99 9.66
CA LEU A 5 6.26 2.78 8.44
C LEU A 5 6.64 4.25 8.63
N GLU A 6 6.29 4.85 9.76
CA GLU A 6 6.49 6.28 10.00
C GLU A 6 7.98 6.61 10.15
N LYS A 7 8.73 5.74 10.82
CA LYS A 7 10.19 5.86 10.89
C LYS A 7 10.83 5.76 9.51
N GLY A 8 10.39 4.81 8.69
CA GLY A 8 10.85 4.66 7.31
C GLY A 8 10.60 5.91 6.46
N LEU A 9 9.38 6.44 6.51
CA LEU A 9 9.00 7.66 5.81
C LEU A 9 9.75 8.88 6.32
N THR A 10 10.00 8.98 7.63
CA THR A 10 10.79 10.07 8.23
C THR A 10 12.22 10.06 7.69
N GLU A 11 12.85 8.89 7.61
CA GLU A 11 14.21 8.76 7.05
C GLU A 11 14.25 9.08 5.55
N MET A 12 13.24 8.64 4.79
CA MET A 12 13.10 9.02 3.38
C MET A 12 13.01 10.54 3.23
N ARG A 13 12.23 11.22 4.08
CA ARG A 13 12.15 12.69 4.08
C ARG A 13 13.48 13.33 4.44
N ARG A 14 14.20 12.79 5.43
CA ARG A 14 15.49 13.32 5.87
C ARG A 14 16.49 13.35 4.72
N VAL A 15 16.56 12.31 3.90
CA VAL A 15 17.51 12.20 2.78
C VAL A 15 17.09 12.93 1.51
N LEU A 16 15.81 13.27 1.33
CA LEU A 16 15.37 14.10 0.20
C LEU A 16 16.00 15.50 0.26
N ARG A 17 16.36 16.06 -0.89
CA ARG A 17 16.67 17.50 -1.01
C ARG A 17 15.42 18.35 -0.76
N PRO A 18 15.54 19.63 -0.36
CA PRO A 18 14.40 20.54 -0.31
C PRO A 18 13.65 20.56 -1.65
N GLY A 19 12.31 20.44 -1.63
CA GLY A 19 11.50 20.31 -2.85
C GLY A 19 11.64 18.97 -3.59
N GLY A 20 12.37 18.00 -3.02
CA GLY A 20 12.46 16.64 -3.54
C GLY A 20 11.14 15.89 -3.37
N LYS A 21 10.79 15.05 -4.35
CA LYS A 21 9.52 14.32 -4.40
C LYS A 21 9.69 12.87 -3.96
N LEU A 22 8.86 12.46 -3.01
CA LEU A 22 8.55 11.08 -2.69
C LEU A 22 7.49 10.56 -3.66
N VAL A 23 7.69 9.37 -4.20
CA VAL A 23 6.69 8.63 -4.98
C VAL A 23 6.66 7.19 -4.45
N VAL A 24 5.49 6.75 -3.99
CA VAL A 24 5.27 5.39 -3.47
C VAL A 24 4.18 4.74 -4.30
N LEU A 25 4.47 3.59 -4.90
CA LEU A 25 3.47 2.73 -5.50
C LEU A 25 3.25 1.55 -4.56
N GLU A 26 2.05 1.41 -4.03
CA GLU A 26 1.72 0.32 -3.11
C GLU A 26 0.29 -0.18 -3.33
N PHE A 27 0.01 -1.41 -2.90
CA PHE A 27 -1.35 -1.94 -2.91
C PHE A 27 -2.30 -1.08 -2.07
N SER A 28 -3.56 -1.06 -2.49
CA SER A 28 -4.68 -0.41 -1.81
C SER A 28 -5.96 -1.21 -2.02
N HIS A 29 -7.04 -0.79 -1.36
CA HIS A 29 -8.31 -1.46 -1.42
C HIS A 29 -9.24 -0.78 -2.43
N PRO A 30 -9.72 -1.52 -3.46
CA PRO A 30 -10.78 -1.01 -4.32
C PRO A 30 -12.04 -0.76 -3.50
N THR A 31 -12.66 0.40 -3.69
CA THR A 31 -13.84 0.81 -2.93
C THR A 31 -15.14 0.62 -3.69
N ALA A 32 -15.07 0.56 -5.03
CA ALA A 32 -16.24 0.47 -5.90
C ALA A 32 -16.85 -0.94 -5.95
N PHE A 33 -18.18 -1.01 -5.95
CA PHE A 33 -18.94 -2.22 -6.28
C PHE A 33 -18.94 -2.43 -7.81
N PRO A 34 -18.84 -3.68 -8.32
CA PRO A 34 -18.68 -4.96 -7.59
C PRO A 34 -17.22 -5.36 -7.33
N LEU A 35 -16.26 -4.54 -7.75
CA LEU A 35 -14.85 -4.91 -7.74
C LEU A 35 -14.32 -5.16 -6.33
N LYS A 36 -14.73 -4.36 -5.34
CA LYS A 36 -14.37 -4.56 -3.93
C LYS A 36 -14.67 -5.99 -3.47
N GLN A 37 -15.85 -6.52 -3.81
CA GLN A 37 -16.30 -7.85 -3.42
C GLN A 37 -15.47 -8.93 -4.12
N MET A 38 -15.26 -8.79 -5.43
CA MET A 38 -14.44 -9.73 -6.20
C MET A 38 -12.99 -9.76 -5.71
N PHE A 39 -12.42 -8.59 -5.45
CA PHE A 39 -11.06 -8.44 -4.94
C PHE A 39 -10.91 -9.12 -3.57
N ASN A 40 -11.85 -8.87 -2.65
CA ASN A 40 -11.86 -9.52 -1.34
C ASN A 40 -12.02 -11.04 -1.45
N LEU A 41 -12.87 -11.53 -2.36
CA LEU A 41 -13.05 -12.97 -2.58
C LEU A 41 -11.76 -13.61 -3.12
N TYR A 42 -11.12 -12.97 -4.10
CA TYR A 42 -9.85 -13.41 -4.67
C TYR A 42 -8.76 -13.50 -3.59
N PHE A 43 -8.53 -12.42 -2.84
CA PHE A 43 -7.49 -12.37 -1.82
C PHE A 43 -7.78 -13.32 -0.63
N ARG A 44 -9.04 -13.48 -0.23
CA ARG A 44 -9.42 -14.33 0.91
C ARG A 44 -9.39 -15.84 0.59
N TYR A 45 -9.80 -16.25 -0.60
CA TYR A 45 -10.02 -17.67 -0.92
C TYR A 45 -9.15 -18.18 -2.06
N MET A 46 -9.03 -17.44 -3.15
CA MET A 46 -8.31 -17.91 -4.35
C MET A 46 -6.80 -17.84 -4.14
N LEU A 47 -6.28 -16.72 -3.64
CA LEU A 47 -4.84 -16.52 -3.46
C LEU A 47 -4.22 -17.56 -2.49
N PRO A 48 -4.82 -17.87 -1.31
CA PRO A 48 -4.28 -18.90 -0.42
C PRO A 48 -4.44 -20.33 -0.97
N ALA A 49 -5.44 -20.58 -1.82
CA ALA A 49 -5.62 -21.87 -2.47
C ALA A 49 -4.56 -22.08 -3.56
N ILE A 50 -4.33 -21.06 -4.41
CA ILE A 50 -3.26 -21.07 -5.42
C ILE A 50 -1.91 -21.24 -4.73
N GLY A 51 -1.62 -20.45 -3.69
CA GLY A 51 -0.37 -20.56 -2.94
C GLY A 51 -0.12 -21.95 -2.33
N ARG A 52 -1.18 -22.67 -1.93
CA ARG A 52 -1.06 -24.07 -1.48
C ARG A 52 -0.76 -25.06 -2.60
N VAL A 53 -1.22 -24.80 -3.82
CA VAL A 53 -1.09 -25.71 -4.96
C VAL A 53 0.21 -25.45 -5.75
N THR A 54 0.64 -24.20 -5.88
CA THR A 54 1.76 -23.82 -6.75
C THR A 54 3.05 -23.48 -6.00
N SER A 55 2.98 -23.18 -4.70
CA SER A 55 4.15 -22.76 -3.92
C SER A 55 4.68 -23.87 -3.01
N LYS A 56 6.01 -24.05 -3.00
CA LYS A 56 6.71 -24.74 -1.90
C LYS A 56 6.75 -23.91 -0.61
N ASP A 57 6.32 -22.64 -0.67
CA ASP A 57 6.20 -21.75 0.48
C ASP A 57 4.81 -21.08 0.54
N PRO A 58 3.83 -21.72 1.22
CA PRO A 58 2.50 -21.15 1.46
C PRO A 58 2.53 -19.86 2.31
N LYS A 59 3.61 -19.63 3.07
CA LYS A 59 3.72 -18.48 3.98
C LYS A 59 3.91 -17.18 3.21
N ALA A 60 4.58 -17.20 2.05
CA ALA A 60 4.81 -16.01 1.23
C ALA A 60 3.50 -15.37 0.73
N TYR A 61 2.54 -16.18 0.28
CA TYR A 61 1.24 -15.68 -0.19
C TYR A 61 0.35 -15.20 0.95
N ARG A 62 0.41 -15.88 2.10
CA ARG A 62 -0.25 -15.43 3.31
C ARG A 62 0.33 -14.10 3.80
N TYR A 63 1.65 -13.96 3.78
CA TYR A 63 2.32 -12.71 4.12
C TYR A 63 1.92 -11.57 3.18
N LEU A 64 1.84 -11.83 1.86
CA LEU A 64 1.35 -10.85 0.91
C LEU A 64 -0.06 -10.39 1.28
N TYR A 65 -0.99 -11.33 1.50
CA TYR A 65 -2.35 -11.03 1.95
C TYR A 65 -2.35 -10.18 3.23
N GLU A 66 -1.64 -10.61 4.27
CA GLU A 66 -1.56 -9.90 5.56
C GLU A 66 -0.96 -8.50 5.40
N SER A 67 0.08 -8.33 4.58
CA SER A 67 0.72 -7.03 4.34
C SER A 67 -0.17 -6.04 3.61
N VAL A 68 -0.96 -6.51 2.63
CA VAL A 68 -1.91 -5.67 1.90
C VAL A 68 -3.02 -5.20 2.83
N GLN A 69 -3.53 -6.08 3.68
CA GLN A 69 -4.58 -5.74 4.66
C GLN A 69 -4.09 -4.78 5.76
N ALA A 70 -2.81 -4.87 6.15
CA ALA A 70 -2.24 -4.03 7.21
C ALA A 70 -1.81 -2.63 6.75
N PHE A 71 -1.67 -2.40 5.44
CA PHE A 71 -1.16 -1.13 4.92
C PHE A 71 -2.22 -0.02 5.06
N PRO A 72 -1.88 1.14 5.65
CA PRO A 72 -2.79 2.27 5.75
C PRO A 72 -2.89 2.97 4.39
N ASP A 73 -3.90 2.66 3.59
CA ASP A 73 -4.04 3.15 2.22
C ASP A 73 -4.93 4.40 2.08
N GLY A 74 -5.02 4.93 0.86
CA GLY A 74 -5.89 6.03 0.52
C GLY A 74 -5.60 7.30 1.33
N SER A 75 -6.63 7.84 1.96
CA SER A 75 -6.51 9.04 2.80
C SER A 75 -5.69 8.79 4.07
N ALA A 76 -5.65 7.55 4.60
CA ALA A 76 -4.87 7.23 5.79
C ALA A 76 -3.37 7.41 5.52
N PHE A 77 -2.88 6.93 4.38
CA PHE A 77 -1.47 7.14 3.98
C PHE A 77 -1.15 8.63 3.80
N VAL A 78 -2.03 9.36 3.13
CA VAL A 78 -1.86 10.81 2.88
C VAL A 78 -1.81 11.60 4.19
N ASN A 79 -2.61 11.20 5.19
CA ASN A 79 -2.59 11.82 6.51
C ASN A 79 -1.29 11.53 7.25
N ILE A 80 -0.75 10.31 7.14
CA ILE A 80 0.57 9.96 7.69
C ILE A 80 1.66 10.83 7.06
N LEU A 81 1.70 10.94 5.72
CA LEU A 81 2.66 11.80 5.02
C LEU A 81 2.58 13.26 5.51
N SER A 82 1.35 13.78 5.65
CA SER A 82 1.11 15.14 6.13
C SER A 82 1.64 15.35 7.56
N ARG A 83 1.39 14.39 8.47
CA ARG A 83 1.88 14.43 9.85
C ARG A 83 3.41 14.41 9.93
N LEU A 84 4.06 13.71 9.02
CA LEU A 84 5.53 13.62 8.93
C LEU A 84 6.18 14.82 8.20
N GLY A 85 5.38 15.83 7.82
CA GLY A 85 5.87 17.07 7.24
C GLY A 85 6.13 17.01 5.74
N TYR A 86 5.60 16.01 5.03
CA TYR A 86 5.50 16.06 3.57
C TYR A 86 4.39 17.02 3.14
N LYS A 87 4.61 17.73 2.02
CA LYS A 87 3.70 18.71 1.43
C LYS A 87 3.21 18.24 0.06
N ALA A 88 2.19 18.91 -0.47
CA ALA A 88 1.61 18.59 -1.78
C ALA A 88 1.26 17.10 -1.93
N ASN A 89 0.72 16.51 -0.85
CA ASN A 89 0.48 15.08 -0.80
C ASN A 89 -0.68 14.71 -1.71
N THR A 90 -0.51 13.68 -2.55
CA THR A 90 -1.57 13.19 -3.43
C THR A 90 -1.70 11.68 -3.33
N CYS A 91 -2.88 11.17 -3.65
CA CYS A 91 -3.17 9.76 -3.84
C CYS A 91 -3.87 9.60 -5.18
N LYS A 92 -3.28 8.78 -6.06
CA LYS A 92 -3.85 8.42 -7.36
C LYS A 92 -4.13 6.91 -7.39
N PRO A 93 -5.40 6.50 -7.21
CA PRO A 93 -5.80 5.12 -7.40
C PRO A 93 -5.56 4.65 -8.84
N LEU A 94 -5.07 3.43 -8.98
CA LEU A 94 -4.85 2.72 -10.24
C LEU A 94 -5.69 1.44 -10.26
N THR A 95 -6.10 1.01 -11.45
CA THR A 95 -6.88 -0.21 -11.64
C THR A 95 -8.04 -0.29 -10.65
N PHE A 96 -8.85 0.78 -10.61
CA PHE A 96 -10.00 0.93 -9.72
C PHE A 96 -9.70 0.82 -8.22
N GLY A 97 -8.46 1.09 -7.81
CA GLY A 97 -8.03 1.13 -6.41
C GLY A 97 -7.34 -0.12 -5.90
N ILE A 98 -6.98 -1.07 -6.77
CA ILE A 98 -6.13 -2.23 -6.39
C ILE A 98 -4.75 -1.78 -5.92
N CYS A 99 -4.20 -0.73 -6.53
CA CYS A 99 -2.99 -0.08 -6.05
C CYS A 99 -3.13 1.43 -6.22
N SER A 100 -2.27 2.18 -5.55
CA SER A 100 -2.28 3.63 -5.58
C SER A 100 -0.87 4.17 -5.67
N ILE A 101 -0.71 5.26 -6.42
CA ILE A 101 0.49 6.08 -6.38
C ILE A 101 0.26 7.19 -5.37
N TYR A 102 1.09 7.24 -4.33
CA TYR A 102 1.16 8.33 -3.38
C TYR A 102 2.35 9.22 -3.70
N THR A 103 2.16 10.52 -3.60
CA THR A 103 3.27 11.48 -3.73
C THR A 103 3.31 12.41 -2.54
N GLY A 104 4.50 12.92 -2.22
CA GLY A 104 4.70 14.01 -1.27
C GLY A 104 6.01 14.74 -1.56
N GLU A 105 6.15 15.97 -1.07
CA GLU A 105 7.33 16.81 -1.27
C GLU A 105 7.95 17.22 0.06
N LYS A 106 9.28 17.33 0.13
CA LYS A 106 9.99 17.73 1.36
C LYS A 106 9.87 19.21 1.68
#